data_AF-A0ABD5Z213-F1
#
_entry.id   AF-A0ABD5Z213-F1
#
_cell.length_a   1.000
_cell.length_b   1.000
_cell.length_c   1.000
_cell.angle_alpha   90.00
_cell.angle_beta   90.00
_cell.angle_gamma   90.00
#
_symmetry.space_group_name_H-M   'P 1'
#
loop_
_entity.id
_entity.type
_entity.pdbx_description
1 polymer ?
#
loop_
_entity_poly.entity_id
_entity_poly.type
_entity_poly.pdbx_seq_one_letter_code
_entity_poly.pdbx_strand_id
1 'polypeptide(L)'
;MQRRKFLAAMGSLTAAGAAGLGTGAFSSVRATRDVSVNVADDSSALLKLSKSSSNENAEYADGSATQMAINLNSSASGTETGSGINADATTIIHDIFSVENQGTQSAIVYVPPSSLGADAFNMSDDGIYIDPQLSSPAHGTDDSALGTLPDGTKYGSFTNIGGTLLSKGLTMPEAWDDSVTSTAPLGQSVYLLNPGESFDFGLYLKTNDNPTSSKTYSMDILADANLATKYGLGTTNSGT
;
A
#
# COMPACT_ATOMS: atom_id res chain seq x y z
N MET A 1 -61.21 -23.00 -56.14
CA MET A 1 -60.24 -23.11 -55.03
C MET A 1 -59.09 -22.13 -55.27
N GLN A 2 -58.74 -21.36 -54.25
CA GLN A 2 -57.52 -20.56 -54.20
C GLN A 2 -56.27 -21.45 -54.26
N ARG A 3 -55.17 -20.96 -54.85
CA ARG A 3 -53.92 -20.77 -54.11
C ARG A 3 -52.89 -19.93 -54.88
N ARG A 4 -52.56 -18.82 -54.22
CA ARG A 4 -51.53 -17.82 -54.43
C ARG A 4 -50.18 -18.41 -54.83
N LYS A 5 -49.48 -17.74 -55.74
CA LYS A 5 -48.01 -17.58 -55.61
C LYS A 5 -47.69 -16.09 -55.50
N PHE A 6 -47.09 -15.81 -54.36
CA PHE A 6 -46.68 -14.53 -53.82
C PHE A 6 -45.16 -14.41 -53.99
N LEU A 7 -44.66 -13.19 -53.81
CA LEU A 7 -43.28 -12.70 -53.87
C LEU A 7 -42.73 -12.43 -55.27
N ALA A 8 -42.84 -11.21 -55.80
CA ALA A 8 -42.26 -9.93 -55.33
C ALA A 8 -40.76 -9.84 -55.64
N ALA A 9 -40.51 -8.93 -56.58
CA ALA A 9 -39.24 -8.47 -57.08
C ALA A 9 -38.21 -8.20 -55.98
N MET A 10 -37.12 -8.94 -56.02
CA MET A 10 -35.85 -8.51 -55.44
C MET A 10 -34.89 -8.29 -56.61
N GLY A 11 -34.80 -7.05 -57.06
CA GLY A 11 -33.96 -6.63 -58.16
C GLY A 11 -33.57 -5.16 -58.02
N SER A 12 -32.45 -4.94 -57.34
CA SER A 12 -31.47 -3.87 -57.54
C SER A 12 -31.91 -2.39 -57.52
N LEU A 13 -31.49 -1.75 -56.43
CA LEU A 13 -30.61 -0.57 -56.42
C LEU A 13 -31.25 0.82 -56.60
N THR A 14 -30.85 1.69 -55.64
CA THR A 14 -30.69 3.15 -55.72
C THR A 14 -31.79 4.02 -55.09
N ALA A 15 -31.62 4.30 -53.79
CA ALA A 15 -31.73 5.65 -53.22
C ALA A 15 -31.23 5.62 -51.76
N ALA A 16 -29.91 5.57 -51.60
CA ALA A 16 -29.28 5.99 -50.35
C ALA A 16 -29.58 7.48 -50.17
N GLY A 17 -30.44 7.83 -49.22
CA GLY A 17 -31.02 9.17 -49.14
C GLY A 17 -31.51 9.55 -47.75
N ALA A 18 -30.62 9.43 -46.75
CA ALA A 18 -30.59 10.20 -45.51
C ALA A 18 -29.31 9.75 -44.75
N ALA A 19 -28.15 10.36 -45.00
CA ALA A 19 -27.74 11.59 -44.32
C ALA A 19 -28.07 11.59 -42.81
N GLY A 20 -27.69 10.51 -42.11
CA GLY A 20 -27.70 10.42 -40.64
C GLY A 20 -26.34 10.02 -40.07
N LEU A 21 -25.26 10.24 -40.83
CA LEU A 21 -23.90 10.11 -40.31
C LEU A 21 -23.67 11.28 -39.37
N GLY A 22 -23.93 11.08 -38.08
CA GLY A 22 -23.43 11.96 -37.04
C GLY A 22 -21.91 11.86 -37.04
N THR A 23 -21.22 12.65 -37.86
CA THR A 23 -19.76 12.74 -37.93
C THR A 23 -19.19 13.52 -36.74
N GLY A 24 -19.71 13.28 -35.53
CA GLY A 24 -19.38 14.03 -34.31
C GLY A 24 -17.99 13.73 -33.73
N ALA A 25 -17.08 13.14 -34.50
CA ALA A 25 -15.77 12.73 -34.01
C ALA A 25 -14.69 13.63 -34.59
N PHE A 26 -14.03 14.40 -33.70
CA PHE A 26 -12.72 14.95 -34.03
C PHE A 26 -11.76 13.76 -34.22
N SER A 27 -11.13 13.65 -35.39
CA SER A 27 -10.15 12.57 -35.65
C SER A 27 -8.79 12.84 -35.01
N SER A 28 -8.50 14.10 -34.69
CA SER A 28 -7.32 14.53 -33.94
C SER A 28 -7.53 15.94 -33.41
N VAL A 29 -7.06 16.19 -32.19
CA VAL A 29 -6.92 17.54 -31.63
C VAL A 29 -5.54 17.63 -31.00
N ARG A 30 -4.81 18.69 -31.32
CA ARG A 30 -3.62 19.11 -30.58
C ARG A 30 -3.96 20.39 -29.86
N ALA A 31 -3.80 20.39 -28.55
CA ALA A 31 -4.14 21.53 -27.73
C ALA A 31 -3.09 21.67 -26.62
N THR A 32 -2.49 22.85 -26.50
CA THR A 32 -1.52 23.13 -25.44
C THR A 32 -2.26 23.33 -24.14
N ARG A 33 -1.91 22.54 -23.12
CA ARG A 33 -2.36 22.65 -21.74
C ARG A 33 -1.13 22.90 -20.87
N ASP A 34 -1.27 23.68 -19.82
CA ASP A 34 -0.22 23.90 -18.83
C ASP A 34 -0.43 22.95 -17.64
N VAL A 35 0.66 22.42 -17.09
CA VAL A 35 0.67 21.59 -15.89
C VAL A 35 1.67 22.20 -14.91
N SER A 36 1.22 22.49 -13.69
CA SER A 36 2.07 22.95 -12.59
C SER A 36 2.34 21.78 -11.64
N VAL A 37 3.61 21.56 -11.29
CA VAL A 37 4.03 20.48 -10.38
C VAL A 37 4.90 21.10 -9.29
N ASN A 38 4.55 20.79 -8.04
CA ASN A 38 5.34 21.14 -6.87
C ASN A 38 5.80 19.86 -6.18
N VAL A 39 7.08 19.83 -5.78
CA VAL A 39 7.62 18.79 -4.91
C VAL A 39 7.48 19.28 -3.47
N ALA A 40 6.89 18.45 -2.62
CA ALA A 40 6.75 18.69 -1.19
C ALA A 40 7.60 17.68 -0.42
N ASP A 41 8.03 18.06 0.79
CA ASP A 41 8.61 17.12 1.75
C ASP A 41 7.54 16.12 2.21
N ASP A 42 7.96 14.93 2.67
CA ASP A 42 7.04 13.88 3.10
C ASP A 42 6.01 14.33 4.14
N SER A 43 6.35 15.29 5.00
CA SER A 43 5.42 15.83 6.01
C SER A 43 4.26 16.67 5.44
N SER A 44 4.34 17.07 4.16
CA SER A 44 3.35 17.90 3.45
C SER A 44 2.93 17.29 2.09
N ALA A 45 3.33 16.06 1.81
CA ALA A 45 3.02 15.36 0.56
C ALA A 45 1.57 14.83 0.56
N LEU A 46 1.05 14.51 -0.64
CA LEU A 46 -0.29 13.92 -0.80
C LEU A 46 -0.44 12.58 -0.08
N LEU A 47 0.62 11.78 -0.07
CA LEU A 47 0.80 10.70 0.89
C LEU A 47 1.80 11.21 1.91
N LYS A 48 1.29 11.63 3.08
CA LYS A 48 2.11 12.27 4.09
C LYS A 48 2.74 11.21 4.98
N LEU A 49 4.05 11.30 5.16
CA LEU A 49 4.80 10.54 6.15
C LEU A 49 5.33 11.54 7.18
N SER A 50 4.91 11.38 8.44
CA SER A 50 5.30 12.33 9.48
C SER A 50 5.52 11.66 10.81
N LYS A 51 6.59 12.06 11.50
CA LYS A 51 6.75 11.76 12.92
C LYS A 51 5.89 12.71 13.76
N SER A 52 5.16 12.14 14.70
CA SER A 52 4.39 12.88 15.71
C SER A 52 4.94 12.56 17.09
N SER A 53 4.81 13.49 18.04
CA SER A 53 5.10 13.20 19.46
C SER A 53 4.11 12.20 20.08
N SER A 54 3.03 11.87 19.37
CA SER A 54 2.09 10.81 19.75
C SER A 54 2.56 9.41 19.32
N ASN A 55 3.52 9.31 18.40
CA ASN A 55 4.12 8.04 18.01
C ASN A 55 5.07 7.59 19.13
N GLU A 56 4.88 6.39 19.66
CA GLU A 56 5.65 5.88 20.80
C GLU A 56 7.16 5.80 20.50
N ASN A 57 7.51 5.46 19.26
CA ASN A 57 8.88 5.18 18.84
C ASN A 57 9.38 6.19 17.79
N ALA A 58 8.92 7.44 17.89
CA ALA A 58 9.22 8.52 16.96
C ALA A 58 10.72 8.84 16.83
N GLU A 59 11.56 8.44 17.80
CA GLU A 59 13.00 8.71 17.75
C GLU A 59 13.74 7.94 16.65
N TYR A 60 13.18 6.82 16.19
CA TYR A 60 13.74 6.05 15.09
C TYR A 60 13.39 6.65 13.72
N ALA A 61 12.43 7.58 13.66
CA ALA A 61 12.07 8.30 12.45
C ALA A 61 12.94 9.55 12.24
N ASP A 62 13.64 9.58 11.11
CA ASP A 62 14.34 10.77 10.62
C ASP A 62 13.57 11.39 9.45
N GLY A 63 12.72 12.36 9.81
CA GLY A 63 12.04 13.24 8.85
C GLY A 63 12.71 14.61 8.72
N SER A 64 14.00 14.75 9.05
CA SER A 64 14.73 16.02 8.89
C SER A 64 15.15 16.29 7.44
N ALA A 65 15.24 15.23 6.64
CA ALA A 65 15.42 15.30 5.20
C ALA A 65 14.07 15.42 4.46
N THR A 66 14.13 15.62 3.15
CA THR A 66 12.94 15.65 2.28
C THR A 66 12.20 14.31 2.24
N GLN A 67 12.91 13.22 2.54
CA GLN A 67 12.41 11.84 2.56
C GLN A 67 12.53 11.27 3.98
N MET A 68 11.48 10.60 4.43
CA MET A 68 11.43 9.88 5.69
C MET A 68 12.42 8.71 5.66
N ALA A 69 13.26 8.63 6.69
CA ALA A 69 14.16 7.50 6.89
C ALA A 69 13.93 6.88 8.28
N ILE A 70 14.28 5.61 8.41
CA ILE A 70 14.27 4.90 9.69
C ILE A 70 15.72 4.58 10.07
N ASN A 71 16.13 5.04 11.23
CA ASN A 71 17.50 4.88 11.72
C ASN A 71 17.53 3.96 12.93
N LEU A 72 17.90 2.70 12.70
CA LEU A 72 18.16 1.69 13.75
C LEU A 72 19.67 1.49 14.00
N ASN A 73 20.49 2.47 13.62
CA ASN A 73 21.95 2.42 13.79
C ASN A 73 22.41 3.47 14.82
N SER A 74 23.73 3.58 15.04
CA SER A 74 24.36 4.54 15.96
C SER A 74 24.09 6.03 15.71
N SER A 75 23.29 6.36 14.69
CA SER A 75 22.93 7.72 14.27
C SER A 75 21.46 8.06 14.53
N ALA A 76 20.70 7.22 15.24
CA ALA A 76 19.37 7.61 15.71
C ALA A 76 19.48 8.92 16.52
N SER A 77 18.67 9.92 16.20
CA SER A 77 18.91 11.33 16.60
C SER A 77 18.63 11.66 18.09
N GLY A 78 18.69 10.67 18.98
CA GLY A 78 18.33 10.77 20.40
C GLY A 78 19.50 10.69 21.39
N THR A 79 19.14 10.48 22.66
CA THR A 79 20.07 10.17 23.78
C THR A 79 20.56 8.72 23.78
N GLU A 80 20.22 7.97 22.73
CA GLU A 80 20.42 6.54 22.66
C GLU A 80 21.90 6.18 22.56
N THR A 81 22.30 5.20 23.38
CA THR A 81 23.67 4.65 23.36
C THR A 81 23.79 3.39 22.50
N GLY A 82 22.64 2.86 22.03
CA GLY A 82 22.56 1.72 21.13
C GLY A 82 23.03 2.05 19.72
N SER A 83 23.55 1.04 19.00
CA SER A 83 24.12 1.21 17.65
C SER A 83 23.57 0.22 16.61
N GLY A 84 22.48 -0.47 16.94
CA GLY A 84 21.96 -1.57 16.13
C GLY A 84 20.89 -2.37 16.87
N ILE A 85 20.36 -3.38 16.17
CA ILE A 85 19.53 -4.44 16.74
C ILE A 85 20.42 -5.61 17.21
N ASN A 86 19.92 -6.42 18.15
CA ASN A 86 20.63 -7.60 18.65
C ASN A 86 20.79 -8.68 17.56
N ALA A 87 21.87 -9.47 17.65
CA ALA A 87 22.00 -10.74 16.93
C ALA A 87 21.19 -11.84 17.63
N ASP A 88 20.79 -12.87 16.89
CA ASP A 88 19.91 -13.96 17.35
C ASP A 88 18.68 -13.45 18.13
N ALA A 89 17.97 -12.50 17.52
CA ALA A 89 16.89 -11.81 18.21
C ALA A 89 15.75 -11.44 17.28
N THR A 90 14.55 -11.40 17.86
CA THR A 90 13.39 -10.72 17.28
C THR A 90 13.30 -9.32 17.89
N THR A 91 13.24 -8.30 17.04
CA THR A 91 13.04 -6.89 17.43
C THR A 91 11.75 -6.40 16.78
N ILE A 92 10.85 -5.83 17.58
CA ILE A 92 9.58 -5.28 17.09
C ILE A 92 9.48 -3.84 17.55
N ILE A 93 9.20 -2.92 16.63
CA ILE A 93 9.10 -1.48 16.89
C ILE A 93 7.82 -0.99 16.22
N HIS A 94 6.79 -0.69 17.00
CA HIS A 94 5.53 -0.13 16.51
C HIS A 94 5.58 1.40 16.52
N ASP A 95 4.65 2.06 15.83
CA ASP A 95 4.43 3.51 15.95
C ASP A 95 5.71 4.35 15.78
N ILE A 96 6.43 4.16 14.67
CA ILE A 96 7.64 4.92 14.32
C ILE A 96 7.26 6.26 13.67
N PHE A 97 6.38 6.24 12.68
CA PHE A 97 5.81 7.45 12.06
C PHE A 97 4.41 7.17 11.52
N SER A 98 3.60 8.21 11.33
CA SER A 98 2.26 8.08 10.76
C SER A 98 2.28 8.17 9.23
N VAL A 99 1.44 7.36 8.59
CA VAL A 99 1.15 7.36 7.15
C VAL A 99 -0.26 7.91 6.96
N GLU A 100 -0.39 9.08 6.34
CA GLU A 100 -1.66 9.80 6.22
C GLU A 100 -2.01 10.06 4.75
N ASN A 101 -3.26 9.83 4.38
CA ASN A 101 -3.76 10.18 3.05
C ASN A 101 -4.24 11.64 3.02
N GLN A 102 -3.43 12.57 2.50
CA GLN A 102 -3.80 13.96 2.25
C GLN A 102 -4.36 14.21 0.84
N GLY A 103 -4.53 13.14 0.06
CA GLY A 103 -5.20 13.18 -1.22
C GLY A 103 -6.71 13.40 -1.11
N THR A 104 -7.38 13.40 -2.26
CA THR A 104 -8.83 13.63 -2.35
C THR A 104 -9.65 12.36 -2.57
N GLN A 105 -8.97 11.21 -2.67
CA GLN A 105 -9.57 9.91 -2.95
C GLN A 105 -9.10 8.91 -1.91
N SER A 106 -9.97 7.97 -1.56
CA SER A 106 -9.57 6.81 -0.75
C SER A 106 -8.55 5.97 -1.51
N ALA A 107 -7.56 5.44 -0.78
CA ALA A 107 -6.50 4.62 -1.34
C ALA A 107 -6.24 3.42 -0.43
N ILE A 108 -5.87 2.29 -1.03
CA ILE A 108 -5.22 1.20 -0.30
C ILE A 108 -3.75 1.55 -0.24
N VAL A 109 -3.22 1.67 0.97
CA VAL A 109 -1.81 2.03 1.22
C VAL A 109 -1.05 0.82 1.73
N TYR A 110 0.12 0.51 1.17
CA TYR A 110 0.87 -0.70 1.49
C TYR A 110 2.34 -0.63 1.07
N VAL A 111 3.15 -1.55 1.61
CA VAL A 111 4.51 -1.80 1.12
C VAL A 111 4.51 -3.04 0.21
N PRO A 112 4.81 -2.92 -1.09
CA PRO A 112 4.96 -4.10 -1.94
C PRO A 112 6.19 -4.91 -1.47
N PRO A 113 6.07 -6.23 -1.23
CA PRO A 113 7.24 -7.06 -0.89
C PRO A 113 8.38 -6.94 -1.92
N SER A 114 8.03 -6.74 -3.19
CA SER A 114 9.01 -6.57 -4.27
C SER A 114 9.87 -5.31 -4.14
N SER A 115 9.44 -4.30 -3.35
CA SER A 115 10.20 -3.06 -3.16
C SER A 115 11.36 -3.22 -2.18
N LEU A 116 11.24 -4.13 -1.21
CA LEU A 116 12.22 -4.36 -0.13
C LEU A 116 13.50 -5.09 -0.59
N GLY A 117 13.49 -5.64 -1.81
CA GLY A 117 14.58 -6.46 -2.34
C GLY A 117 14.59 -7.88 -1.78
N ALA A 118 15.27 -8.80 -2.48
CA ALA A 118 15.28 -10.22 -2.12
C ALA A 118 15.93 -10.51 -0.75
N ASP A 119 16.83 -9.64 -0.31
CA ASP A 119 17.58 -9.80 0.95
C ASP A 119 16.75 -9.45 2.19
N ALA A 120 15.61 -8.74 2.05
CA ALA A 120 14.78 -8.34 3.19
C ALA A 120 14.03 -9.50 3.83
N PHE A 121 13.86 -10.61 3.12
CA PHE A 121 13.18 -11.80 3.64
C PHE A 121 14.15 -12.95 3.87
N ASN A 122 15.45 -12.64 4.04
CA ASN A 122 16.49 -13.64 4.18
C ASN A 122 16.53 -14.19 5.61
N MET A 123 16.06 -15.43 5.77
CA MET A 123 16.10 -16.17 7.04
C MET A 123 17.34 -17.08 7.19
N SER A 124 18.37 -16.92 6.36
CA SER A 124 19.64 -17.65 6.49
C SER A 124 20.40 -17.21 7.75
N ASP A 125 21.36 -18.00 8.22
CA ASP A 125 22.11 -17.78 9.47
C ASP A 125 22.77 -16.38 9.57
N ASP A 126 23.08 -15.74 8.44
CA ASP A 126 23.68 -14.41 8.34
C ASP A 126 22.73 -13.32 7.82
N GLY A 127 21.47 -13.67 7.58
CA GLY A 127 20.44 -12.79 7.05
C GLY A 127 19.76 -11.91 8.09
N ILE A 128 19.05 -10.90 7.60
CA ILE A 128 18.09 -10.11 8.37
C ILE A 128 16.75 -10.24 7.67
N TYR A 129 15.74 -10.71 8.40
CA TYR A 129 14.35 -10.66 7.98
C TYR A 129 13.73 -9.35 8.45
N ILE A 130 13.05 -8.65 7.56
CA ILE A 130 12.34 -7.39 7.81
C ILE A 130 10.94 -7.49 7.22
N ASP A 131 9.96 -7.24 8.06
CA ASP A 131 8.57 -7.06 7.65
C ASP A 131 8.06 -5.72 8.19
N PRO A 132 7.87 -4.71 7.33
CA PRO A 132 7.10 -3.52 7.66
C PRO A 132 5.76 -3.89 8.29
N GLN A 133 5.42 -3.22 9.39
CA GLN A 133 4.16 -3.40 10.10
C GLN A 133 3.34 -2.12 10.00
N LEU A 134 2.03 -2.27 10.17
CA LEU A 134 1.11 -1.18 10.43
C LEU A 134 0.44 -1.40 11.80
N SER A 135 0.09 -0.31 12.46
CA SER A 135 -0.67 -0.27 13.71
C SER A 135 -1.74 0.80 13.64
N SER A 136 -2.78 0.66 14.46
CA SER A 136 -3.93 1.57 14.48
C SER A 136 -4.62 1.72 13.10
N PRO A 137 -4.96 0.62 12.39
CA PRO A 137 -5.64 0.72 11.11
C PRO A 137 -6.98 1.44 11.25
N ALA A 138 -7.29 2.34 10.31
CA ALA A 138 -8.52 3.12 10.31
C ALA A 138 -9.79 2.26 10.07
N HIS A 139 -9.62 1.12 9.39
CA HIS A 139 -10.70 0.18 9.05
C HIS A 139 -10.25 -1.27 9.25
N GLY A 140 -11.18 -2.22 9.18
CA GLY A 140 -10.86 -3.65 9.28
C GLY A 140 -10.30 -4.08 10.64
N THR A 141 -10.53 -3.31 11.70
CA THR A 141 -10.03 -3.59 13.06
C THR A 141 -10.61 -4.86 13.69
N ASP A 142 -11.68 -5.39 13.10
CA ASP A 142 -12.33 -6.65 13.43
C ASP A 142 -11.74 -7.86 12.70
N ASP A 143 -10.76 -7.67 11.82
CA ASP A 143 -10.08 -8.77 11.14
C ASP A 143 -9.39 -9.69 12.16
N SER A 144 -9.74 -10.98 12.12
CA SER A 144 -9.19 -11.99 13.02
C SER A 144 -7.70 -12.23 12.83
N ALA A 145 -7.14 -11.81 11.69
CA ALA A 145 -5.72 -11.85 11.39
C ALA A 145 -5.00 -10.55 11.79
N LEU A 146 -5.55 -9.72 12.68
CA LEU A 146 -4.84 -8.59 13.30
C LEU A 146 -4.34 -8.90 14.71
N GLY A 147 -3.08 -8.54 14.93
CA GLY A 147 -2.43 -8.51 16.23
C GLY A 147 -3.11 -7.53 17.17
N THR A 148 -2.95 -7.77 18.47
CA THR A 148 -3.43 -6.84 19.50
C THR A 148 -2.31 -6.60 20.50
N LEU A 149 -1.87 -5.35 20.60
CA LEU A 149 -0.91 -4.91 21.61
C LEU A 149 -1.56 -4.94 23.01
N PRO A 150 -0.76 -4.90 24.09
CA PRO A 150 -1.29 -4.93 25.46
C PRO A 150 -2.29 -3.81 25.79
N ASP A 151 -2.19 -2.68 25.11
CA ASP A 151 -3.10 -1.53 25.23
C ASP A 151 -4.39 -1.68 24.39
N GLY A 152 -4.52 -2.75 23.62
CA GLY A 152 -5.64 -3.03 22.72
C GLY A 152 -5.44 -2.58 21.28
N THR A 153 -4.33 -1.90 20.97
CA THR A 153 -4.04 -1.39 19.61
C THR A 153 -3.91 -2.55 18.63
N LYS A 154 -4.58 -2.44 17.48
CA LYS A 154 -4.51 -3.44 16.41
C LYS A 154 -3.28 -3.22 15.54
N TYR A 155 -2.61 -4.29 15.15
CA TYR A 155 -1.43 -4.22 14.29
C TYR A 155 -1.34 -5.43 13.35
N GLY A 156 -0.53 -5.34 12.31
CA GLY A 156 -0.24 -6.47 11.44
C GLY A 156 0.76 -6.12 10.34
N SER A 157 1.06 -7.10 9.49
CA SER A 157 2.01 -6.92 8.39
C SER A 157 1.52 -5.85 7.42
N PHE A 158 2.42 -4.96 7.00
CA PHE A 158 2.16 -3.92 6.02
C PHE A 158 2.51 -4.36 4.58
N THR A 159 3.04 -5.58 4.43
CA THR A 159 3.45 -6.14 3.14
C THR A 159 2.49 -7.18 2.57
N ASN A 160 1.53 -7.67 3.36
CA ASN A 160 0.67 -8.81 3.02
C ASN A 160 -0.81 -8.42 2.77
N ILE A 161 -1.08 -7.53 1.80
CA ILE A 161 -2.48 -7.23 1.45
C ILE A 161 -3.16 -8.48 0.90
N GLY A 162 -4.18 -8.98 1.60
CA GLY A 162 -5.10 -10.00 1.11
C GLY A 162 -4.44 -11.28 0.60
N GLY A 163 -3.20 -11.57 1.04
CA GLY A 163 -2.47 -12.80 0.70
C GLY A 163 -2.08 -12.90 -0.76
N THR A 164 -2.20 -11.80 -1.50
CA THR A 164 -2.25 -11.82 -2.96
C THR A 164 -0.97 -11.36 -3.66
N LEU A 165 0.12 -11.08 -2.93
CA LEU A 165 1.38 -10.66 -3.55
C LEU A 165 2.50 -11.72 -3.62
N LEU A 166 2.29 -12.93 -3.10
CA LEU A 166 3.19 -14.07 -3.36
C LEU A 166 2.49 -15.10 -4.25
N SER A 167 2.67 -14.96 -5.55
CA SER A 167 2.40 -16.02 -6.55
C SER A 167 3.33 -17.24 -6.41
N LYS A 168 3.76 -17.56 -5.19
CA LYS A 168 4.56 -18.74 -4.84
C LYS A 168 3.97 -19.61 -3.74
N GLY A 169 2.70 -19.45 -3.36
CA GLY A 169 2.08 -20.35 -2.38
C GLY A 169 2.80 -20.37 -1.02
N LEU A 170 3.61 -19.35 -0.76
CA LEU A 170 4.16 -19.08 0.55
C LEU A 170 3.19 -18.08 1.17
N THR A 171 2.33 -18.56 2.07
CA THR A 171 2.05 -17.76 3.26
C THR A 171 3.43 -17.43 3.80
N MET A 172 3.86 -16.16 3.75
CA MET A 172 4.85 -15.78 4.75
C MET A 172 4.23 -16.22 6.07
N PRO A 173 4.96 -16.91 6.96
CA PRO A 173 4.57 -16.85 8.36
C PRO A 173 4.34 -15.36 8.58
N GLU A 174 3.08 -14.96 8.76
CA GLU A 174 2.80 -13.59 9.16
C GLU A 174 3.75 -13.37 10.33
N ALA A 175 4.47 -12.24 10.31
CA ALA A 175 5.51 -11.93 11.29
C ALA A 175 4.92 -11.64 12.68
N TRP A 176 3.85 -12.37 12.99
CA TRP A 176 3.31 -12.57 14.27
C TRP A 176 4.26 -13.45 15.05
N ASP A 177 4.60 -12.95 16.23
CA ASP A 177 4.83 -13.75 17.41
C ASP A 177 4.52 -15.26 17.23
N ASP A 178 5.52 -16.08 17.58
CA ASP A 178 5.53 -17.55 17.49
C ASP A 178 4.32 -18.23 18.18
N SER A 179 3.51 -17.45 18.92
CA SER A 179 2.27 -17.88 19.59
C SER A 179 0.99 -17.77 18.75
N VAL A 180 0.99 -17.11 17.58
CA VAL A 180 -0.21 -17.00 16.73
C VAL A 180 -0.14 -17.88 15.49
N THR A 181 -1.18 -18.71 15.38
CA THR A 181 -1.27 -19.82 14.42
C THR A 181 -2.04 -19.47 13.16
N SER A 182 -2.45 -18.21 12.97
CA SER A 182 -3.17 -17.78 11.77
C SER A 182 -2.16 -17.45 10.67
N THR A 183 -2.27 -18.13 9.53
CA THR A 183 -1.59 -17.76 8.28
C THR A 183 -2.55 -17.05 7.32
N ALA A 184 -3.67 -16.55 7.85
CA ALA A 184 -4.75 -16.01 7.06
C ALA A 184 -4.43 -14.55 6.73
N PRO A 185 -4.37 -14.18 5.45
CA PRO A 185 -3.97 -12.83 5.09
C PRO A 185 -4.95 -11.77 5.61
N LEU A 186 -4.40 -10.61 5.97
CA LEU A 186 -5.17 -9.41 6.29
C LEU A 186 -6.10 -8.98 5.16
N GLY A 187 -7.34 -8.65 5.50
CA GLY A 187 -8.32 -8.07 4.60
C GLY A 187 -7.90 -6.72 4.04
N GLN A 188 -8.31 -6.40 2.81
CA GLN A 188 -7.92 -5.18 2.12
C GLN A 188 -8.38 -3.89 2.82
N SER A 189 -9.45 -3.97 3.62
CA SER A 189 -9.95 -2.83 4.40
C SER A 189 -8.94 -2.35 5.45
N VAL A 190 -8.10 -3.24 6.00
CA VAL A 190 -7.06 -2.87 6.98
C VAL A 190 -6.10 -1.80 6.44
N TYR A 191 -5.87 -1.82 5.13
CA TYR A 191 -4.94 -0.95 4.42
C TYR A 191 -5.62 0.30 3.82
N LEU A 192 -6.94 0.45 3.99
CA LEU A 192 -7.69 1.55 3.43
C LEU A 192 -7.43 2.83 4.23
N LEU A 193 -7.09 3.92 3.54
CA LEU A 193 -7.12 5.27 4.06
C LEU A 193 -8.03 6.15 3.19
N ASN A 194 -9.12 6.65 3.78
CA ASN A 194 -9.87 7.78 3.23
C ASN A 194 -9.07 9.08 3.39
N PRO A 195 -9.43 10.17 2.67
CA PRO A 195 -8.82 11.47 2.88
C PRO A 195 -8.85 11.91 4.36
N GLY A 196 -7.68 12.23 4.90
CA GLY A 196 -7.47 12.65 6.29
C GLY A 196 -7.31 11.51 7.29
N GLU A 197 -7.46 10.25 6.87
CA GLU A 197 -7.19 9.09 7.73
C GLU A 197 -5.71 8.71 7.70
N SER A 198 -5.28 8.04 8.77
CA SER A 198 -3.92 7.52 8.92
C SER A 198 -3.90 6.21 9.69
N PHE A 199 -2.78 5.51 9.57
CA PHE A 199 -2.32 4.48 10.49
C PHE A 199 -0.84 4.73 10.77
N ASP A 200 -0.28 4.00 11.73
CA ASP A 200 1.12 4.14 12.09
C ASP A 200 1.97 3.03 11.50
N PHE A 201 3.19 3.39 11.08
CA PHE A 201 4.18 2.48 10.52
C PHE A 201 5.07 1.92 11.63
N GLY A 202 5.38 0.63 11.55
CA GLY A 202 6.34 -0.05 12.41
C GLY A 202 7.21 -1.05 11.65
N LEU A 203 8.08 -1.76 12.37
CA LEU A 203 8.96 -2.79 11.84
C LEU A 203 8.94 -4.04 12.73
N TYR A 204 8.88 -5.20 12.10
CA TYR A 204 9.30 -6.46 12.66
C TYR A 204 10.65 -6.83 12.02
N LEU A 205 11.65 -7.11 12.86
CA LEU A 205 12.97 -7.55 12.42
C LEU A 205 13.35 -8.85 13.12
N LYS A 206 13.97 -9.76 12.38
CA LYS A 206 14.56 -10.97 12.95
C LYS A 206 15.97 -11.18 12.41
N THR A 207 16.91 -11.41 13.33
CA THR A 207 18.30 -11.75 13.06
C THR A 207 18.58 -13.16 13.58
N ASN A 208 19.55 -13.84 12.99
CA ASN A 208 20.00 -15.17 13.43
C ASN A 208 21.37 -15.09 14.11
N ASP A 209 22.05 -16.22 14.34
CA ASP A 209 23.28 -16.33 15.14
C ASP A 209 24.48 -15.51 14.66
N ASN A 210 24.50 -15.04 13.40
CA ASN A 210 25.68 -14.38 12.85
C ASN A 210 25.42 -13.31 11.76
N PRO A 211 24.60 -12.27 12.01
CA PRO A 211 24.47 -11.16 11.07
C PRO A 211 25.80 -10.40 10.99
N THR A 212 26.56 -10.59 9.91
CA THR A 212 27.95 -10.11 9.81
C THR A 212 28.08 -8.73 9.17
N SER A 213 26.99 -8.06 8.79
CA SER A 213 27.05 -6.74 8.15
C SER A 213 25.81 -5.88 8.36
N SER A 214 26.01 -4.57 8.52
CA SER A 214 24.94 -3.58 8.42
C SER A 214 24.33 -3.62 7.03
N LYS A 215 23.00 -3.62 6.96
CA LYS A 215 22.24 -3.60 5.72
C LYS A 215 21.41 -2.32 5.66
N THR A 216 21.29 -1.77 4.46
CA THR A 216 20.35 -0.70 4.15
C THR A 216 19.27 -1.30 3.26
N TYR A 217 18.03 -1.12 3.68
CA TYR A 217 16.86 -1.53 2.91
C TYR A 217 16.16 -0.28 2.39
N SER A 218 15.74 -0.35 1.13
CA SER A 218 14.83 0.63 0.55
C SER A 218 13.47 -0.03 0.42
N MET A 219 12.41 0.73 0.65
CA MET A 219 11.05 0.24 0.51
C MET A 219 10.18 1.34 -0.10
N ASP A 220 9.19 0.93 -0.86
CA ASP A 220 8.18 1.83 -1.40
C ASP A 220 6.92 1.72 -0.54
N ILE A 221 6.36 2.86 -0.12
CA ILE A 221 4.99 2.92 0.40
C ILE A 221 4.10 3.41 -0.75
N LEU A 222 3.23 2.54 -1.25
CA LEU A 222 2.33 2.85 -2.35
C LEU A 222 0.95 3.17 -1.84
N ALA A 223 0.33 4.22 -2.36
CA ALA A 223 -1.09 4.53 -2.21
C ALA A 223 -1.82 4.30 -3.54
N ASP A 224 -2.75 3.35 -3.59
CA ASP A 224 -3.45 2.95 -4.82
C ASP A 224 -4.98 3.14 -4.70
N ALA A 225 -5.45 4.24 -5.30
CA ALA A 225 -6.88 4.56 -5.39
C ALA A 225 -7.65 3.66 -6.38
N ASN A 226 -6.98 3.13 -7.41
CA ASN A 226 -7.61 2.19 -8.33
C ASN A 226 -7.84 0.83 -7.65
N LEU A 227 -6.91 0.42 -6.79
CA LEU A 227 -7.04 -0.79 -6.00
C LEU A 227 -8.18 -0.66 -4.99
N ALA A 228 -8.31 0.47 -4.30
CA ALA A 228 -9.46 0.76 -3.44
C ALA A 228 -10.77 0.66 -4.22
N THR A 229 -10.85 1.29 -5.40
CA THR A 229 -12.01 1.22 -6.29
C THR A 229 -12.31 -0.21 -6.75
N LYS A 230 -11.28 -0.99 -7.13
CA LYS A 230 -11.41 -2.38 -7.58
C LYS A 230 -12.04 -3.27 -6.51
N TYR A 231 -11.71 -3.05 -5.24
CA TYR A 231 -12.28 -3.79 -4.11
C TYR A 231 -13.58 -3.18 -3.58
N GLY A 232 -14.09 -2.09 -4.19
CA GLY A 232 -15.29 -1.41 -3.71
C GLY A 232 -15.12 -0.78 -2.33
N LEU A 233 -13.90 -0.37 -1.99
CA LEU A 233 -13.53 0.22 -0.71
C LEU A 233 -13.38 1.74 -0.82
N GLY A 234 -13.68 2.43 0.29
CA GLY A 234 -13.54 3.88 0.41
C GLY A 234 -14.81 4.66 0.09
N THR A 235 -14.84 5.92 0.52
CA THR A 235 -15.88 6.85 0.10
C THR A 235 -15.56 7.32 -1.31
N THR A 236 -16.33 6.88 -2.31
CA THR A 236 -16.36 7.63 -3.57
C THR A 236 -16.85 9.02 -3.21
N ASN A 237 -16.02 10.05 -3.39
CA ASN A 237 -16.55 11.40 -3.57
C ASN A 237 -17.40 11.33 -4.84
N SER A 238 -18.65 10.92 -4.71
CA SER A 238 -19.70 11.15 -5.69
C SER A 238 -19.95 12.64 -5.65
N GLY A 239 -19.01 13.40 -6.20
CA GLY A 239 -19.19 14.81 -6.50
C GLY A 239 -20.37 14.92 -7.44
N THR A 240 -21.48 15.42 -6.87
CA THR A 240 -22.59 16.18 -7.47
C THR A 240 -22.76 16.09 -8.98
#